data_AF-J9EMX1-F1
#
_entry.id   AF-J9EMX1-F1
#
_cell.length_a   1.000
_cell.length_b   1.000
_cell.length_c   1.000
_cell.angle_alpha   90.00
_cell.angle_beta   90.00
_cell.angle_gamma   90.00
#
_symmetry.space_group_name_H-M   'P 1'
#
loop_
_entity.id
_entity.type
_entity.pdbx_description
1 polymer ?
#
loop_
_entity_poly.entity_id
_entity_poly.type
_entity_poly.pdbx_seq_one_letter_code
_entity_poly.pdbx_strand_id
1 'polypeptide(L)'
;MMMAPKSDYALAKYLIDSSRVGSPELKRIFDIGALLESCNFAVFWRLMRGDYRPLDDVNEPFRQPGEIPKIIKAVPGFEESVRNYACQVINVTFQNIEKSLLVRLLGGVSDKQVNEYARYYGWIPKENGEVYFVQNHEATIKSRNIEEKLQFDTCKDLLRMCS
;
A
#
# COMPACT_ATOMS: atom_id res chain seq x y z
N MET A 1 9.49 -2.20 -16.34
CA MET A 1 8.07 -1.94 -16.01
C MET A 1 7.81 -2.59 -14.66
N MET A 2 7.90 -1.83 -13.55
CA MET A 2 7.58 -2.36 -12.22
C MET A 2 6.06 -2.39 -12.08
N MET A 3 5.48 -3.59 -12.11
CA MET A 3 4.09 -3.83 -11.71
C MET A 3 4.05 -3.74 -10.17
N ALA A 4 3.03 -3.10 -9.60
CA ALA A 4 2.87 -3.01 -8.14
C ALA A 4 2.44 -4.38 -7.53
N PRO A 5 2.54 -4.61 -6.21
CA PRO A 5 3.54 -5.52 -5.62
C PRO A 5 2.93 -6.73 -4.90
N LYS A 6 1.68 -7.13 -5.22
CA LYS A 6 1.00 -8.21 -4.47
C LYS A 6 1.63 -9.58 -4.68
N SER A 7 2.04 -9.94 -5.90
CA SER A 7 2.74 -11.22 -6.13
C SER A 7 4.18 -11.17 -5.65
N ASP A 8 4.90 -10.11 -5.97
CA ASP A 8 6.37 -10.11 -5.88
C ASP A 8 6.85 -10.01 -4.43
N TYR A 9 6.14 -9.29 -3.56
CA TYR A 9 6.54 -9.22 -2.17
C TYR A 9 6.33 -10.55 -1.44
N ALA A 10 5.17 -11.19 -1.61
CA ALA A 10 4.92 -12.51 -1.05
C ALA A 10 5.93 -13.54 -1.57
N LEU A 11 6.21 -13.54 -2.89
CA LEU A 11 7.22 -14.40 -3.50
C LEU A 11 8.63 -14.11 -2.97
N ALA A 12 9.00 -12.84 -2.79
CA ALA A 12 10.27 -12.44 -2.20
C ALA A 12 10.39 -12.92 -0.74
N LYS A 13 9.30 -12.94 0.05
CA LYS A 13 9.31 -13.53 1.41
C LYS A 13 9.70 -15.02 1.37
N TYR A 14 9.24 -15.77 0.36
CA TYR A 14 9.54 -17.20 0.21
C TYR A 14 10.96 -17.50 -0.30
N LEU A 15 11.61 -16.53 -0.95
CA LEU A 15 12.98 -16.68 -1.47
C LEU A 15 14.07 -16.33 -0.45
N ILE A 16 13.69 -15.86 0.74
CA ILE A 16 14.63 -15.55 1.82
C ILE A 16 15.04 -16.85 2.51
N ASP A 17 16.34 -17.11 2.50
CA ASP A 17 16.96 -18.22 3.23
C ASP A 17 16.64 -18.12 4.74
N SER A 18 16.07 -19.19 5.30
CA SER A 18 15.64 -19.28 6.71
C SER A 18 16.78 -18.98 7.69
N SER A 19 18.03 -19.13 7.27
CA SER A 19 19.25 -18.79 8.03
C SER A 19 19.45 -17.28 8.28
N ARG A 20 18.79 -16.38 7.54
CA ARG A 20 18.92 -14.91 7.69
C ARG A 20 17.67 -14.21 8.26
N VAL A 21 16.61 -14.98 8.53
CA VAL A 21 15.29 -14.50 9.00
C VAL A 21 15.37 -13.79 10.37
N GLY A 22 16.40 -14.06 11.17
CA GLY A 22 16.62 -13.41 12.46
C GLY A 22 17.37 -12.07 12.42
N SER A 23 17.83 -11.60 11.25
CA SER A 23 18.57 -10.34 11.19
C SER A 23 17.66 -9.12 11.44
N PRO A 24 18.09 -8.15 12.28
CA PRO A 24 17.27 -6.99 12.62
C PRO A 24 16.99 -6.08 11.42
N GLU A 25 17.84 -6.08 10.40
CA GLU A 25 17.64 -5.37 9.13
C GLU A 25 16.51 -5.99 8.31
N LEU A 26 16.47 -7.32 8.24
CA LEU A 26 15.45 -8.02 7.47
C LEU A 26 14.08 -7.95 8.15
N LYS A 27 14.05 -8.01 9.48
CA LYS A 27 12.83 -7.73 10.26
C LYS A 27 12.29 -6.33 9.93
N ARG A 28 13.14 -5.31 9.92
CA ARG A 28 12.77 -3.93 9.54
C ARG A 28 12.19 -3.88 8.13
N ILE A 29 12.76 -4.60 7.16
CA ILE A 29 12.22 -4.68 5.79
C ILE A 29 10.81 -5.30 5.80
N PHE A 30 10.60 -6.39 6.56
CA PHE A 30 9.27 -6.98 6.68
C PHE A 30 8.25 -6.04 7.31
N ASP A 31 8.65 -5.31 8.37
CA ASP A 31 7.81 -4.34 9.05
C ASP A 31 7.40 -3.18 8.12
N ILE A 32 8.35 -2.67 7.31
CA ILE A 32 8.06 -1.66 6.27
C ILE A 32 7.09 -2.24 5.22
N GLY A 33 7.32 -3.47 4.77
CA GLY A 33 6.45 -4.11 3.79
C GLY A 33 5.04 -4.31 4.32
N ALA A 34 4.87 -4.75 5.56
CA ALA A 34 3.56 -4.87 6.21
C ALA A 34 2.85 -3.51 6.37
N LEU A 35 3.62 -2.46 6.66
CA LEU A 35 3.10 -1.08 6.72
C LEU A 35 2.57 -0.59 5.37
N LEU A 36 3.27 -0.92 4.28
CA LEU A 36 2.83 -0.59 2.92
C LEU A 36 1.67 -1.48 2.44
N GLU A 37 1.66 -2.77 2.79
CA GLU A 37 0.54 -3.69 2.52
C GLU A 37 -0.76 -3.20 3.19
N SER A 38 -0.66 -2.69 4.42
CA SER A 38 -1.79 -2.06 5.14
C SER A 38 -2.12 -0.64 4.66
N CYS A 39 -1.46 -0.16 3.60
CA CYS A 39 -1.68 1.17 3.00
C CYS A 39 -1.52 2.33 3.98
N ASN A 40 -0.74 2.16 5.05
CA ASN A 40 -0.53 3.19 6.05
C ASN A 40 0.62 4.14 5.66
N PHE A 41 0.42 4.84 4.55
CA PHE A 41 1.43 5.73 3.97
C PHE A 41 1.79 6.90 4.89
N ALA A 42 0.83 7.42 5.66
CA ALA A 42 1.08 8.52 6.58
C ALA A 42 2.13 8.15 7.65
N VAL A 43 2.06 6.93 8.20
CA VAL A 43 3.06 6.42 9.14
C VAL A 43 4.40 6.19 8.45
N PHE A 44 4.41 5.65 7.23
CA PHE A 44 5.64 5.48 6.45
C PHE A 44 6.38 6.83 6.30
N TRP A 45 5.67 7.89 5.91
CA TRP A 45 6.29 9.21 5.78
C TRP A 45 6.72 9.84 7.10
N ARG A 46 6.04 9.52 8.22
CA ARG A 46 6.51 9.92 9.56
C ARG A 46 7.81 9.21 9.95
N LEU A 47 7.98 7.92 9.60
CA LEU A 47 9.25 7.21 9.78
C LEU A 47 10.36 7.86 8.95
N MET A 48 10.07 8.21 7.69
CA MET A 48 11.03 8.85 6.80
C MET A 48 11.48 10.25 7.27
N ARG A 49 10.59 11.03 7.90
CA ARG A 49 10.91 12.35 8.47
C ARG A 49 11.57 12.29 9.85
N GLY A 50 11.49 11.15 10.54
CA GLY A 50 11.95 11.02 11.93
C GLY A 50 10.95 11.50 12.99
N ASP A 51 9.69 11.76 12.59
CA ASP A 51 8.61 12.21 13.50
C ASP A 51 7.83 11.03 14.12
N TYR A 52 8.23 9.80 13.82
CA TYR A 52 7.63 8.61 14.38
C TYR A 52 8.09 8.42 15.82
N ARG A 53 7.13 8.29 16.74
CA ARG A 53 7.37 8.00 18.14
C ARG A 53 6.92 6.56 18.39
N PRO A 54 7.85 5.63 18.67
CA PRO A 54 7.50 4.27 19.02
C PRO A 54 6.65 4.25 20.29
N LEU A 55 5.67 3.35 20.33
CA LEU A 55 4.91 3.10 21.55
C LEU A 55 5.70 2.19 22.49
N ASP A 56 5.45 2.30 23.79
CA ASP A 56 5.98 1.39 24.82
C ASP A 56 5.23 0.04 24.80
N ASP A 57 5.18 -0.60 23.62
CA ASP A 57 4.57 -1.92 23.39
C ASP A 57 5.66 -2.93 23.00
N VAL A 58 5.56 -4.16 23.52
CA VAL A 58 6.46 -5.25 23.17
C VAL A 58 6.38 -5.58 21.67
N ASN A 59 5.24 -5.37 21.04
CA ASN A 59 5.00 -5.62 19.63
C ASN A 59 5.27 -4.41 18.72
N GLU A 60 5.76 -3.28 19.26
CA GLU A 60 6.11 -2.10 18.45
C GLU A 60 7.13 -2.48 17.36
N PRO A 61 6.76 -2.42 16.06
CA PRO A 61 7.64 -2.86 14.98
C PRO A 61 8.82 -1.90 14.78
N PHE A 62 8.61 -0.59 14.95
CA PHE A 62 9.61 0.43 14.61
C PHE A 62 10.31 0.99 15.86
N ARG A 63 10.85 0.12 16.73
CA ARG A 63 11.59 0.55 17.94
C ARG A 63 12.82 1.42 17.65
N GLN A 64 13.43 1.25 16.48
CA GLN A 64 14.59 2.01 16.01
C GLN A 64 14.24 2.76 14.71
N PRO A 65 13.38 3.79 14.77
CA PRO A 65 12.86 4.43 13.57
C PRO A 65 13.95 5.14 12.75
N GLY A 66 15.05 5.57 13.39
CA GLY A 66 16.17 6.24 12.73
C GLY A 66 16.96 5.38 11.73
N GLU A 67 16.81 4.05 11.79
CA GLU A 67 17.43 3.15 10.82
C GLU A 67 16.62 3.00 9.52
N ILE A 68 15.31 3.27 9.57
CA ILE A 68 14.41 3.11 8.43
C ILE A 68 14.81 4.05 7.27
N PRO A 69 15.03 5.37 7.48
CA PRO A 69 15.47 6.24 6.39
C PRO A 69 16.80 5.81 5.76
N LYS A 70 17.71 5.18 6.53
CA LYS A 70 19.01 4.72 6.00
C LYS A 70 18.82 3.58 5.01
N ILE A 71 17.96 2.62 5.34
CA ILE A 71 17.62 1.48 4.47
C ILE A 71 16.92 1.98 3.20
N ILE A 72 15.93 2.86 3.34
CA ILE A 72 15.16 3.35 2.20
C ILE A 72 16.01 4.22 1.27
N LYS A 73 16.85 5.11 1.81
CA LYS A 73 17.73 5.98 1.00
C LYS A 73 18.82 5.19 0.26
N ALA A 74 19.14 3.97 0.68
CA ALA A 74 20.03 3.08 -0.05
C ALA A 74 19.39 2.52 -1.33
N VAL A 75 18.07 2.67 -1.51
CA VAL A 75 17.31 2.22 -2.70
C VAL A 75 16.79 3.45 -3.46
N PRO A 76 17.52 3.96 -4.46
CA PRO A 76 17.08 5.10 -5.26
C PRO A 76 15.71 4.87 -5.89
N GLY A 77 14.84 5.87 -5.80
CA GLY A 77 13.48 5.82 -6.38
C GLY A 77 12.44 5.10 -5.52
N PHE A 78 12.80 4.52 -4.37
CA PHE A 78 11.83 3.83 -3.52
C PHE A 78 10.69 4.73 -3.03
N GLU A 79 11.01 5.96 -2.59
CA GLU A 79 10.00 6.94 -2.16
C GLU A 79 8.99 7.25 -3.28
N GLU A 80 9.48 7.37 -4.51
CA GLU A 80 8.62 7.64 -5.68
C GLU A 80 7.74 6.41 -6.00
N SER A 81 8.28 5.20 -5.89
CA SER A 81 7.50 3.97 -5.99
C SER A 81 6.40 3.88 -4.94
N VAL A 82 6.67 4.32 -3.70
CA VAL A 82 5.63 4.40 -2.65
C VAL A 82 4.56 5.41 -2.99
N ARG A 83 4.91 6.60 -3.52
CA ARG A 83 3.93 7.59 -3.98
C ARG A 83 3.08 7.06 -5.13
N ASN A 84 3.69 6.44 -6.13
CA ASN A 84 2.97 5.83 -7.25
C ASN A 84 2.00 4.73 -6.78
N TYR A 85 2.42 3.92 -5.81
CA TYR A 85 1.55 2.91 -5.19
C TYR A 85 0.41 3.57 -4.41
N ALA A 86 0.67 4.63 -3.63
CA ALA A 86 -0.37 5.38 -2.94
C ALA A 86 -1.37 6.00 -3.93
N CYS A 87 -0.90 6.59 -5.05
CA CYS A 87 -1.77 7.10 -6.11
C CYS A 87 -2.63 5.98 -6.73
N GLN A 88 -2.08 4.79 -6.97
CA GLN A 88 -2.86 3.64 -7.46
C GLN A 88 -3.95 3.23 -6.47
N VAL A 89 -3.62 3.14 -5.18
CA VAL A 89 -4.59 2.84 -4.12
C VAL A 89 -5.68 3.89 -4.12
N ILE A 90 -5.32 5.18 -4.14
CA ILE A 90 -6.27 6.31 -4.18
C ILE A 90 -7.20 6.19 -5.38
N ASN A 91 -6.64 5.87 -6.55
CA ASN A 91 -7.40 5.73 -7.78
C ASN A 91 -8.50 4.66 -7.67
N VAL A 92 -8.22 3.57 -6.94
CA VAL A 92 -9.17 2.47 -6.75
C VAL A 92 -10.16 2.74 -5.61
N THR A 93 -9.80 3.49 -4.57
CA THR A 93 -10.60 3.61 -3.35
C THR A 93 -11.42 4.88 -3.20
N PHE A 94 -11.07 5.99 -3.86
CA PHE A 94 -11.74 7.27 -3.69
C PHE A 94 -12.43 7.75 -4.97
N GLN A 95 -13.69 8.18 -4.87
CA GLN A 95 -14.35 8.92 -5.96
C GLN A 95 -13.95 10.41 -5.95
N ASN A 96 -13.85 11.00 -4.76
CA ASN A 96 -13.26 12.32 -4.53
C ASN A 96 -12.30 12.23 -3.34
N ILE A 97 -11.22 13.02 -3.36
CA ILE A 97 -10.24 13.10 -2.28
C ILE A 97 -9.90 14.56 -1.98
N GLU A 98 -9.87 14.92 -0.69
CA GLU A 98 -9.40 16.23 -0.26
C GLU A 98 -7.90 16.39 -0.53
N LYS A 99 -7.49 17.59 -0.98
CA LYS A 99 -6.08 17.94 -1.21
C LYS A 99 -5.24 17.73 0.05
N SER A 100 -5.77 18.08 1.22
CA SER A 100 -5.13 17.89 2.53
C SER A 100 -4.78 16.42 2.78
N LEU A 101 -5.72 15.50 2.50
CA LEU A 101 -5.53 14.06 2.64
C LEU A 101 -4.56 13.53 1.60
N LEU A 102 -4.70 13.96 0.34
CA LEU A 102 -3.81 13.57 -0.75
C LEU A 102 -2.35 13.92 -0.44
N VAL A 103 -2.09 15.17 -0.04
CA VAL A 103 -0.76 15.64 0.37
C VAL A 103 -0.22 14.80 1.53
N ARG A 104 -1.06 14.48 2.52
CA ARG A 104 -0.67 13.65 3.66
C ARG A 104 -0.28 12.22 3.25
N LEU A 105 -1.04 11.59 2.36
CA LEU A 105 -0.76 10.23 1.87
C LEU A 105 0.48 10.17 0.97
N LEU A 106 0.80 11.26 0.26
CA LEU A 106 1.98 11.37 -0.60
C LEU A 106 3.23 11.91 0.13
N GLY A 107 3.11 12.21 1.43
CA GLY A 107 4.24 12.55 2.28
C GLY A 107 4.59 14.03 2.35
N GLY A 108 3.65 14.92 2.12
CA GLY A 108 3.87 16.38 2.19
C GLY A 108 4.40 16.96 0.87
N VAL A 109 3.98 16.40 -0.27
CA VAL A 109 4.35 16.90 -1.59
C VAL A 109 3.86 18.33 -1.83
N SER A 110 4.62 19.07 -2.63
CA SER A 110 4.26 20.44 -3.00
C SER A 110 3.03 20.49 -3.91
N ASP A 111 2.36 21.64 -3.98
CA ASP A 111 1.24 21.87 -4.90
C ASP A 111 1.59 21.58 -6.37
N LYS A 112 2.84 21.85 -6.76
CA LYS A 112 3.33 21.50 -8.10
C LYS A 112 3.28 19.98 -8.33
N GLN A 113 3.78 19.20 -7.38
CA GLN A 113 3.77 17.74 -7.46
C GLN A 113 2.36 17.16 -7.38
N VAL A 114 1.48 17.73 -6.55
CA VAL A 114 0.06 17.34 -6.51
C VAL A 114 -0.56 17.49 -7.90
N ASN A 115 -0.31 18.62 -8.57
CA ASN A 115 -0.79 18.87 -9.93
C ASN A 115 -0.17 17.92 -10.96
N GLU A 116 1.10 17.56 -10.82
CA GLU A 116 1.77 16.57 -11.69
C GLU A 116 1.12 15.17 -11.54
N TYR A 117 0.89 14.70 -10.31
CA TYR A 117 0.17 13.44 -10.07
C TYR A 117 -1.27 13.50 -10.57
N ALA A 118 -2.00 14.58 -10.28
CA ALA A 118 -3.36 14.75 -10.73
C ALA A 118 -3.45 14.68 -12.27
N ARG A 119 -2.53 15.33 -12.99
CA ARG A 119 -2.44 15.24 -14.45
C ARG A 119 -2.11 13.83 -14.94
N TYR A 120 -1.14 13.17 -14.30
CA TYR A 120 -0.71 11.82 -14.68
C TYR A 120 -1.82 10.78 -14.48
N TYR A 121 -2.57 10.86 -13.38
CA TYR A 121 -3.65 9.93 -13.06
C TYR A 121 -5.04 10.38 -13.54
N GLY A 122 -5.14 11.55 -14.20
CA GLY A 122 -6.39 12.08 -14.75
C GLY A 122 -7.37 12.62 -13.71
N TRP A 123 -6.90 13.01 -12.53
CA TRP A 123 -7.74 13.60 -11.48
C TRP A 123 -8.10 15.05 -11.79
N ILE A 124 -9.37 15.39 -11.57
CA ILE A 124 -9.92 16.69 -11.94
C ILE A 124 -10.08 17.55 -10.68
N PRO A 125 -9.41 18.71 -10.58
CA PRO A 125 -9.60 19.60 -9.44
C PRO A 125 -11.03 20.16 -9.42
N LYS A 126 -11.60 20.21 -8.22
CA LYS A 126 -12.91 20.78 -7.87
C LYS A 126 -12.70 21.77 -6.73
N GLU A 127 -13.72 22.60 -6.47
CA GLU A 127 -13.75 23.50 -5.30
C GLU A 127 -12.45 24.32 -5.17
N ASN A 128 -12.07 25.00 -6.26
CA ASN A 128 -10.83 25.79 -6.35
C ASN A 128 -9.52 25.01 -6.09
N GLY A 129 -9.55 23.68 -6.22
CA GLY A 129 -8.39 22.81 -6.05
C GLY A 129 -8.28 22.17 -4.67
N GLU A 130 -9.25 22.39 -3.77
CA GLU A 130 -9.27 21.77 -2.45
C GLU A 130 -9.74 20.31 -2.47
N VAL A 131 -10.46 19.91 -3.53
CA VAL A 131 -10.92 18.54 -3.73
C VAL A 131 -10.52 18.08 -5.13
N TYR A 132 -10.10 16.82 -5.25
CA TYR A 132 -9.84 16.18 -6.54
C TYR A 132 -10.88 15.09 -6.79
N PHE A 133 -11.54 15.15 -7.93
CA PHE A 133 -12.32 14.04 -8.45
C PHE A 133 -11.38 13.04 -9.10
N VAL A 134 -11.44 11.80 -8.65
CA VAL A 134 -10.51 10.74 -9.00
C VAL A 134 -11.09 9.91 -10.13
N GLN A 135 -12.21 9.23 -9.90
CA GLN A 135 -12.99 8.53 -10.93
C GLN A 135 -14.42 8.30 -10.44
N ASN A 136 -15.37 8.05 -11.34
CA ASN A 136 -16.73 7.66 -10.94
C ASN A 136 -16.78 6.15 -10.67
N HIS A 137 -16.99 5.77 -9.40
CA HIS A 137 -17.13 4.38 -8.98
C HIS A 137 -18.55 3.81 -9.15
N GLU A 138 -19.50 4.55 -9.73
CA GLU A 138 -20.86 4.03 -10.01
C GLU A 138 -20.83 2.84 -10.99
N ALA A 139 -19.80 2.71 -11.84
CA ALA A 139 -19.59 1.51 -12.65
C ALA A 139 -19.03 0.31 -11.85
N THR A 140 -18.49 0.56 -10.65
CA THR A 140 -17.93 -0.43 -9.71
C THR A 140 -18.98 -0.93 -8.71
N ILE A 141 -20.13 -0.24 -8.58
CA ILE A 141 -21.35 -0.75 -7.93
C ILE A 141 -22.06 -1.71 -8.90
N LYS A 142 -21.37 -2.75 -9.37
CA LYS A 142 -22.05 -4.03 -9.59
C LYS A 142 -21.96 -4.75 -8.27
N SER A 143 -23.08 -4.86 -7.56
CA SER A 143 -23.22 -5.79 -6.44
C SER A 143 -22.70 -7.15 -6.90
N ARG A 144 -21.46 -7.49 -6.57
CA ARG A 144 -21.02 -8.87 -6.67
C ARG A 144 -21.73 -9.56 -5.52
N ASN A 145 -22.88 -10.16 -5.80
CA ASN A 145 -23.38 -11.24 -4.96
C ASN A 145 -22.28 -12.31 -4.98
N ILE A 146 -21.41 -12.29 -3.98
CA ILE A 146 -20.55 -13.42 -3.68
C ILE A 146 -21.46 -14.40 -2.92
N GLU A 147 -22.37 -15.03 -3.65
CA GLU A 147 -22.87 -16.32 -3.23
C GLU A 147 -21.89 -17.35 -3.81
N GLU A 148 -20.91 -17.78 -3.01
CA GLU A 148 -20.34 -19.10 -3.23
C GLU A 148 -21.44 -20.13 -2.92
N LYS A 149 -22.27 -20.42 -3.92
CA LYS A 149 -23.08 -21.64 -3.92
C LYS A 149 -22.15 -22.79 -4.26
N LEU A 150 -21.51 -23.35 -3.23
CA LEU A 150 -21.03 -24.73 -3.28
C LEU A 150 -22.25 -25.61 -3.56
N GLN A 151 -22.55 -25.86 -4.83
CA GLN A 151 -23.61 -26.78 -5.21
C GLN A 151 -23.16 -28.18 -4.81
N PHE A 152 -24.01 -28.87 -4.05
CA PHE A 152 -23.75 -30.19 -3.46
C PHE A 152 -23.36 -31.25 -4.51
N ASP A 153 -23.69 -31.01 -5.78
CA ASP A 153 -23.29 -31.85 -6.92
C ASP A 153 -21.78 -31.81 -7.19
N THR A 154 -21.10 -30.70 -6.92
CA THR A 154 -19.62 -30.59 -7.09
C THR A 154 -18.87 -31.47 -6.07
N CYS A 155 -19.44 -31.68 -4.89
CA CYS A 155 -18.87 -32.57 -3.88
C CYS A 155 -19.14 -34.05 -4.16
N LYS A 156 -20.16 -34.39 -4.96
CA LYS A 156 -20.48 -35.80 -5.27
C LYS A 156 -19.38 -36.47 -6.09
N ASP A 157 -18.76 -35.75 -7.02
CA ASP A 157 -17.71 -36.31 -7.87
C ASP A 157 -16.41 -36.52 -7.08
N LEU A 158 -16.08 -35.59 -6.17
CA LEU A 158 -14.95 -35.77 -5.24
C LEU A 158 -15.18 -36.92 -4.25
N LEU A 159 -16.42 -37.11 -3.76
CA LEU A 159 -16.74 -38.21 -2.84
C LEU A 159 -16.77 -39.59 -3.53
N ARG A 160 -17.03 -39.65 -4.84
CA ARG A 160 -16.97 -40.90 -5.62
C ARG A 160 -15.55 -41.34 -5.96
N MET A 161 -14.58 -40.44 -5.95
CA MET A 161 -13.18 -40.77 -6.25
C MET A 161 -12.43 -41.41 -5.07
N CYS A 162 -13.03 -41.44 -3.88
CA CYS A 162 -12.45 -41.99 -2.65
C CYS A 162 -13.10 -43.32 -2.19
N SER A 163 -13.85 -44.00 -3.06
CA SER A 163 -14.40 -45.35 -2.84
C SER A 163 -13.90 -46.31 -3.91
#